data_AF-A0A1J5IUL1-F1
#
_entry.id   AF-A0A1J5IUL1-F1
#
_cell.length_a   1.000
_cell.length_b   1.000
_cell.length_c   1.000
_cell.angle_alpha   90.00
_cell.angle_beta   90.00
_cell.angle_gamma   90.00
#
_symmetry.space_group_name_H-M   'P 1'
#
loop_
_entity.id
_entity.type
_entity.pdbx_description
1 polymer ?
#
loop_
_entity_poly.entity_id
_entity_poly.type
_entity_poly.pdbx_seq_one_letter_code
_entity_poly.pdbx_strand_id
1 'polypeptide(L)'
;MGSGELGATMVEVHKDLLRSLPEPRRAAFIDTPAGFQLNVDEISRKAAAYFQRHIEHPLSIASFKNREEISGLAAEQAFRTLRQADYILMGPGSPTYALNQWRSSPIPEILVRRVAAGACLTAASAAALTVGRFTLPVYEIYKVGEPLHWVEGLDLLGRFGLDLVVVPHWNNAEGGSHDTRCCFMGESRFGKLQALLPEPLPILGIDEHTACILDFAAETVGVRGLGSVTLRTGGTDRRFAAGETVALGVLRGETRDSADASSPGRQGSPPEPFRSEPPVTGPSAASSGADSFWGRIHALQTDFERGLAGGDFRIATNALLELDRLIWRAQGDLESPDAVVQARDTLRELLVRLGTDRAAGAGNAVDGLAPLVEGLLSLRENWRSDGQWAAADAIRDLLRRVRIQVEDTTSGVRWRLES
;
A
#
# COMPACT_ATOMS: atom_id res chain seq x y z
N MET A 1 5.63 -6.46 6.40
CA MET A 1 4.62 -5.73 5.60
C MET A 1 4.60 -6.33 4.20
N GLY A 2 3.42 -6.58 3.63
CA GLY A 2 3.31 -7.16 2.29
C GLY A 2 3.67 -6.17 1.19
N SER A 3 3.22 -4.92 1.29
CA SER A 3 3.60 -3.81 0.41
C SER A 3 3.15 -2.47 1.01
N GLY A 4 3.46 -1.36 0.32
CA GLY A 4 2.90 -0.04 0.65
C GLY A 4 3.50 0.58 1.90
N GLU A 5 4.73 0.20 2.25
CA GLU A 5 5.46 0.62 3.45
C GLU A 5 5.71 2.14 3.52
N LEU A 6 5.79 2.82 2.37
CA LEU A 6 5.84 4.30 2.31
C LEU A 6 4.54 4.89 1.75
N GLY A 7 3.43 4.16 1.87
CA GLY A 7 2.09 4.56 1.42
C GLY A 7 1.22 5.13 2.53
N ALA A 8 0.11 5.79 2.17
CA ALA A 8 -0.83 6.36 3.14
C ALA A 8 -1.45 5.29 4.07
N THR A 9 -1.60 4.05 3.58
CA THR A 9 -2.20 2.93 4.32
C THR A 9 -1.36 2.45 5.50
N MET A 10 -0.06 2.77 5.53
CA MET A 10 0.86 2.32 6.58
C MET A 10 1.24 3.42 7.59
N VAL A 11 0.77 4.66 7.40
CA VAL A 11 1.13 5.80 8.26
C VAL A 11 0.84 5.51 9.73
N GLU A 12 -0.39 5.11 10.05
CA GLU A 12 -0.77 4.85 11.45
C GLU A 12 -0.11 3.59 12.01
N VAL A 13 0.22 2.60 11.18
CA VAL A 13 0.98 1.42 11.61
C VAL A 13 2.39 1.84 12.04
N HIS A 14 3.08 2.66 11.25
CA HIS A 14 4.40 3.18 11.62
C HIS A 14 4.35 4.02 12.89
N LYS A 15 3.36 4.92 13.01
CA LYS A 15 3.18 5.74 14.21
C LYS A 15 2.92 4.91 15.45
N ASP A 16 2.07 3.90 15.37
CA ASP A 16 1.77 3.00 16.49
C ASP A 16 3.02 2.21 16.92
N LEU A 17 3.74 1.62 15.97
CA LEU A 17 4.98 0.87 16.22
C LEU A 17 6.09 1.74 16.79
N LEU A 18 6.20 3.00 16.34
CA LEU A 18 7.12 3.95 16.96
C LEU A 18 6.67 4.28 18.37
N ARG A 19 5.37 4.60 18.57
CA ARG A 19 4.78 4.99 19.85
C ARG A 19 5.00 3.96 20.96
N SER A 20 5.05 2.67 20.63
CA SER A 20 5.31 1.59 21.61
C SER A 20 6.76 1.50 22.08
N LEU A 21 7.71 2.15 21.40
CA LEU A 21 9.13 2.13 21.77
C LEU A 21 9.46 3.19 22.86
N PRO A 22 10.42 2.92 23.76
CA PRO A 22 10.84 3.86 24.79
C PRO A 22 11.59 5.07 24.20
N GLU A 23 11.45 6.23 24.85
CA GLU A 23 12.17 7.46 24.47
C GLU A 23 13.57 7.55 25.15
N PRO A 24 14.59 8.16 24.50
CA PRO A 24 14.55 8.71 23.14
C PRO A 24 14.65 7.62 22.07
N ARG A 25 13.67 7.54 21.15
CA ARG A 25 13.64 6.52 20.10
C ARG A 25 14.32 6.97 18.81
N ARG A 26 15.08 6.08 18.18
CA ARG A 26 15.80 6.35 16.92
C ARG A 26 15.29 5.47 15.80
N ALA A 27 14.90 6.07 14.67
CA ALA A 27 14.50 5.34 13.48
C ALA A 27 15.61 5.34 12.43
N ALA A 28 15.84 4.18 11.81
CA ALA A 28 16.79 4.00 10.72
C ALA A 28 16.18 3.27 9.52
N PHE A 29 16.60 3.64 8.33
CA PHE A 29 16.30 2.98 7.06
C PHE A 29 17.57 2.38 6.48
N ILE A 30 17.51 1.10 6.12
CA ILE A 30 18.61 0.42 5.42
C ILE A 30 18.27 0.31 3.92
N ASP A 31 19.15 0.87 3.10
CA ASP A 31 18.95 1.06 1.66
C ASP A 31 19.46 -0.11 0.80
N THR A 32 20.12 -1.10 1.43
CA THR A 32 20.74 -2.24 0.74
C THR A 32 19.84 -2.97 -0.24
N PRO A 33 18.54 -3.25 0.02
CA PRO A 33 17.72 -3.99 -0.93
C PRO A 33 17.62 -3.29 -2.30
N ALA A 34 17.69 -1.96 -2.32
CA ALA A 34 17.72 -1.15 -3.54
C ALA A 34 19.13 -0.72 -3.96
N GLY A 35 20.19 -1.23 -3.33
CA GLY A 35 21.58 -0.80 -3.53
C GLY A 35 22.09 -0.93 -4.97
N PHE A 36 21.50 -1.84 -5.75
CA PHE A 36 21.80 -2.01 -7.18
C PHE A 36 21.17 -0.95 -8.09
N GLN A 37 20.21 -0.16 -7.58
CA GLN A 37 19.49 0.82 -8.38
C GLN A 37 20.26 2.14 -8.47
N LEU A 38 20.32 2.72 -9.67
CA LEU A 38 20.99 3.99 -9.91
C LEU A 38 20.41 5.17 -9.10
N ASN A 39 19.16 5.05 -8.65
CA ASN A 39 18.45 6.07 -7.87
C ASN A 39 18.31 5.73 -6.37
N VAL A 40 19.14 4.83 -5.83
CA VAL A 40 19.05 4.42 -4.40
C VAL A 40 19.14 5.60 -3.41
N ASP A 41 19.92 6.63 -3.73
CA ASP A 41 19.98 7.87 -2.92
C ASP A 41 18.66 8.64 -2.92
N GLU A 42 17.93 8.61 -4.03
CA GLU A 42 16.60 9.20 -4.12
C GLU A 42 15.58 8.38 -3.34
N ILE A 43 15.63 7.05 -3.41
CA ILE A 43 14.79 6.15 -2.63
C ILE A 43 14.97 6.42 -1.13
N SER A 44 16.23 6.51 -0.68
CA SER A 44 16.58 6.82 0.71
C SER A 44 16.06 8.19 1.15
N ARG A 45 16.23 9.21 0.30
CA ARG A 45 15.72 10.56 0.57
C ARG A 45 14.20 10.61 0.63
N LYS A 46 13.50 9.86 -0.23
CA LYS A 46 12.04 9.72 -0.23
C LYS A 46 11.54 9.05 1.04
N ALA A 47 12.22 7.99 1.50
CA ALA A 47 11.90 7.34 2.77
C ALA A 47 12.03 8.32 3.96
N ALA A 48 13.14 9.05 4.03
CA ALA A 48 13.35 10.06 5.08
C ALA A 48 12.30 11.19 5.02
N ALA A 49 11.99 11.69 3.82
CA ALA A 49 10.97 12.71 3.63
C ALA A 49 9.57 12.21 4.02
N TYR A 50 9.23 10.96 3.70
CA TYR A 50 7.97 10.35 4.10
C TYR A 50 7.85 10.27 5.63
N PHE A 51 8.88 9.77 6.31
CA PHE A 51 8.90 9.69 7.78
C PHE A 51 8.78 11.07 8.42
N GLN A 52 9.54 12.05 7.93
CA GLN A 52 9.47 13.41 8.43
C GLN A 52 8.09 14.05 8.24
N ARG A 53 7.45 13.84 7.08
CA ARG A 53 6.20 14.53 6.70
C ARG A 53 4.95 13.85 7.24
N HIS A 54 4.91 12.52 7.23
CA HIS A 54 3.70 11.76 7.53
C HIS A 54 3.74 11.07 8.89
N ILE A 55 4.91 10.62 9.31
CA ILE A 55 5.12 9.95 10.60
C ILE A 55 5.54 10.94 11.68
N GLU A 56 6.00 12.13 11.28
CA GLU A 56 6.48 13.21 12.16
C GLU A 56 7.68 12.77 13.02
N HIS A 57 8.51 11.89 12.47
CA HIS A 57 9.70 11.34 13.13
C HIS A 57 10.90 11.34 12.17
N PRO A 58 12.11 11.74 12.61
CA PRO A 58 13.29 11.65 11.75
C PRO A 58 13.67 10.20 11.46
N LEU A 59 14.13 9.94 10.24
CA LEU A 59 14.60 8.62 9.80
C LEU A 59 16.04 8.74 9.29
N SER A 60 16.98 8.16 10.02
CA SER A 60 18.40 8.14 9.64
C SER A 60 18.64 7.09 8.55
N ILE A 61 19.56 7.36 7.63
CA ILE A 61 19.92 6.39 6.58
C ILE A 61 21.14 5.60 7.03
N ALA A 62 20.99 4.28 7.16
CA ALA A 62 22.09 3.34 7.32
C ALA A 62 22.52 2.85 5.93
N SER A 63 23.38 3.63 5.26
CA SER A 63 23.71 3.35 3.86
C SER A 63 24.73 2.21 3.72
N PHE A 64 24.28 1.09 3.16
CA PHE A 64 25.11 -0.10 2.89
C PHE A 64 24.68 -0.69 1.54
N LYS A 65 24.97 0.01 0.46
CA LYS A 65 24.44 -0.32 -0.88
C LYS A 65 25.12 -1.55 -1.48
N ASN A 66 26.44 -1.53 -1.52
CA ASN A 66 27.27 -2.57 -2.13
C ASN A 66 28.51 -2.79 -1.24
N ARG A 67 28.68 -4.02 -0.77
CA ARG A 67 29.77 -4.46 0.12
C ARG A 67 31.15 -4.39 -0.53
N GLU A 68 31.24 -4.61 -1.85
CA GLU A 68 32.52 -4.54 -2.58
C GLU A 68 32.98 -3.09 -2.81
N GLU A 69 32.05 -2.14 -2.93
CA GLU A 69 32.34 -0.74 -3.26
C GLU A 69 32.37 0.19 -2.05
N ILE A 70 31.71 -0.19 -0.94
CA ILE A 70 31.62 0.63 0.25
C ILE A 70 32.97 0.73 0.98
N SER A 71 33.35 1.95 1.37
CA SER A 71 34.54 2.15 2.21
C SER A 71 34.33 1.59 3.63
N GLY A 72 35.41 1.13 4.28
CA GLY A 72 35.34 0.60 5.66
C GLY A 72 34.75 1.59 6.67
N LEU A 73 35.03 2.89 6.52
CA LEU A 73 34.45 3.95 7.36
C LEU A 73 32.94 4.05 7.16
N ALA A 74 32.48 4.08 5.91
CA ALA A 74 31.05 4.17 5.59
C ALA A 74 30.28 2.93 6.07
N ALA A 75 30.88 1.74 5.94
CA ALA A 75 30.30 0.51 6.48
C ALA A 75 30.14 0.56 8.01
N GLU A 76 31.18 0.98 8.75
CA GLU A 76 31.09 1.09 10.22
C GLU A 76 30.09 2.17 10.65
N GLN A 77 29.97 3.27 9.89
CA GLN A 77 28.92 4.27 10.12
C GLN A 77 27.52 3.67 9.97
N ALA A 78 27.27 2.88 8.92
CA ALA A 78 26.00 2.18 8.72
C ALA A 78 25.72 1.20 9.86
N PHE A 79 26.71 0.40 10.26
CA PHE A 79 26.57 -0.54 11.38
C PHE A 79 26.27 0.18 12.69
N ARG A 80 26.94 1.30 12.96
CA ARG A 80 26.67 2.13 14.14
C ARG A 80 25.25 2.66 14.14
N THR A 81 24.77 3.18 13.00
CA THR A 81 23.39 3.65 12.86
C THR A 81 22.39 2.54 13.19
N LEU A 82 22.60 1.33 12.65
CA LEU A 82 21.74 0.17 12.94
C LEU A 82 21.79 -0.26 14.41
N ARG A 83 22.98 -0.32 15.02
CA ARG A 83 23.14 -0.69 16.45
C ARG A 83 22.47 0.31 17.41
N GLN A 84 22.25 1.54 16.96
CA GLN A 84 21.62 2.59 17.76
C GLN A 84 20.12 2.77 17.46
N ALA A 85 19.60 2.10 16.43
CA ALA A 85 18.20 2.26 16.03
C ALA A 85 17.27 1.40 16.89
N ASP A 86 16.16 1.98 17.32
CA ASP A 86 15.05 1.32 18.02
C ASP A 86 13.93 0.96 17.06
N TYR A 87 13.87 1.64 15.91
CA TYR A 87 12.98 1.31 14.80
C TYR A 87 13.82 1.15 13.52
N ILE A 88 13.78 0.00 12.88
CA ILE A 88 14.56 -0.31 11.68
C ILE A 88 13.61 -0.66 10.54
N LEU A 89 13.60 0.13 9.48
CA LEU A 89 12.87 -0.16 8.25
C LEU A 89 13.82 -0.69 7.18
N MET A 90 13.55 -1.90 6.70
CA MET A 90 14.24 -2.46 5.54
C MET A 90 13.48 -2.11 4.27
N GLY A 91 14.16 -1.39 3.36
CA GLY A 91 13.53 -0.84 2.17
C GLY A 91 13.13 -1.87 1.11
N PRO A 92 12.38 -1.41 0.09
CA PRO A 92 12.04 -2.22 -1.07
C PRO A 92 13.28 -2.47 -1.94
N GLY A 93 13.20 -3.44 -2.85
CA GLY A 93 14.27 -3.73 -3.81
C GLY A 93 14.33 -5.18 -4.22
N SER A 94 15.52 -5.77 -4.25
CA SER A 94 15.73 -7.18 -4.62
C SER A 94 16.06 -8.02 -3.37
N PRO A 95 15.37 -9.15 -3.15
CA PRO A 95 15.63 -10.01 -1.99
C PRO A 95 16.98 -10.72 -2.09
N THR A 96 17.32 -11.26 -3.26
CA THR A 96 18.58 -11.96 -3.53
C THR A 96 19.78 -11.02 -3.46
N TYR A 97 19.63 -9.79 -3.99
CA TYR A 97 20.67 -8.77 -3.84
C TYR A 97 20.90 -8.45 -2.36
N ALA A 98 19.84 -8.19 -1.60
CA ALA A 98 19.95 -7.91 -0.16
C ALA A 98 20.66 -9.04 0.60
N LEU A 99 20.29 -10.30 0.34
CA LEU A 99 20.95 -11.46 0.93
C LEU A 99 22.46 -11.51 0.61
N ASN A 100 22.82 -11.31 -0.66
CA ASN A 100 24.22 -11.33 -1.09
C ASN A 100 25.05 -10.26 -0.39
N GLN A 101 24.48 -9.06 -0.21
CA GLN A 101 25.15 -7.98 0.51
C GLN A 101 25.25 -8.23 2.02
N TRP A 102 24.20 -8.80 2.64
CA TRP A 102 24.11 -8.91 4.09
C TRP A 102 24.74 -10.16 4.70
N ARG A 103 24.70 -11.31 4.04
CA ARG A 103 25.16 -12.60 4.59
C ARG A 103 26.60 -12.56 5.10
N SER A 104 27.47 -11.88 4.36
CA SER A 104 28.88 -11.72 4.68
C SER A 104 29.19 -10.40 5.41
N SER A 105 28.23 -9.88 6.16
CA SER A 105 28.36 -8.63 6.92
C SER A 105 27.86 -8.82 8.36
N PRO A 106 28.19 -7.90 9.29
CA PRO A 106 27.61 -7.90 10.64
C PRO A 106 26.11 -7.58 10.71
N ILE A 107 25.46 -7.18 9.61
CA ILE A 107 24.08 -6.66 9.60
C ILE A 107 23.08 -7.67 10.18
N PRO A 108 23.03 -8.95 9.75
CA PRO A 108 22.05 -9.90 10.29
C PRO A 108 22.13 -10.04 11.82
N GLU A 109 23.35 -10.14 12.36
CA GLU A 109 23.58 -10.25 13.80
C GLU A 109 23.21 -8.95 14.53
N ILE A 110 23.46 -7.78 13.92
CA ILE A 110 23.00 -6.49 14.46
C ILE A 110 21.47 -6.47 14.55
N LEU A 111 20.76 -6.89 13.49
CA LEU A 111 19.30 -6.90 13.46
C LEU A 111 18.73 -7.82 14.55
N VAL A 112 19.24 -9.05 14.68
CA VAL A 112 18.83 -10.00 15.73
C VAL A 112 19.04 -9.40 17.12
N ARG A 113 20.22 -8.83 17.39
CA ARG A 113 20.51 -8.22 18.70
C ARG A 113 19.62 -7.03 19.00
N ARG A 114 19.27 -6.22 17.99
CA ARG A 114 18.38 -5.08 18.18
C ARG A 114 16.97 -5.52 18.50
N VAL A 115 16.42 -6.50 17.78
CA VAL A 115 15.10 -7.06 18.08
C VAL A 115 15.09 -7.71 19.47
N ALA A 116 16.11 -8.49 19.83
CA ALA A 116 16.25 -9.07 21.17
C ALA A 116 16.37 -8.01 22.28
N ALA A 117 16.88 -6.82 21.97
CA ALA A 117 16.94 -5.67 22.88
C ALA A 117 15.66 -4.80 22.87
N GLY A 118 14.59 -5.23 22.19
CA GLY A 118 13.30 -4.55 22.16
C GLY A 118 13.11 -3.56 21.00
N ALA A 119 14.00 -3.53 20.00
CA ALA A 119 13.80 -2.72 18.80
C ALA A 119 12.73 -3.33 17.87
N CYS A 120 12.01 -2.46 17.16
CA CYS A 120 11.08 -2.86 16.11
C CYS A 120 11.80 -2.99 14.77
N LEU A 121 11.79 -4.19 14.17
CA LEU A 121 12.24 -4.44 12.80
C LEU A 121 11.04 -4.53 11.86
N THR A 122 10.99 -3.63 10.87
CA THR A 122 9.97 -3.64 9.82
C THR A 122 10.60 -4.05 8.49
N ALA A 123 10.23 -5.24 8.02
CA ALA A 123 10.59 -5.76 6.71
C ALA A 123 9.42 -5.60 5.74
N ALA A 124 9.64 -5.00 4.57
CA ALA A 124 8.60 -4.75 3.58
C ALA A 124 8.97 -5.31 2.19
N SER A 125 7.97 -5.80 1.47
CA SER A 125 8.12 -6.31 0.10
C SER A 125 9.35 -7.25 0.00
N ALA A 126 10.29 -6.99 -0.90
CA ALA A 126 11.51 -7.77 -1.07
C ALA A 126 12.29 -8.05 0.23
N ALA A 127 12.40 -7.09 1.14
CA ALA A 127 13.08 -7.35 2.41
C ALA A 127 12.32 -8.35 3.29
N ALA A 128 10.99 -8.42 3.19
CA ALA A 128 10.18 -9.39 3.94
C ALA A 128 10.47 -10.83 3.49
N LEU A 129 10.83 -11.08 2.23
CA LEU A 129 11.24 -12.40 1.75
C LEU A 129 12.52 -12.92 2.44
N THR A 130 13.35 -12.01 2.97
CA THR A 130 14.68 -12.35 3.51
C THR A 130 14.66 -12.82 4.96
N VAL A 131 13.60 -12.56 5.72
CA VAL A 131 13.60 -12.76 7.19
C VAL A 131 13.35 -14.20 7.63
N GLY A 132 12.75 -15.01 6.75
CA GLY A 132 12.50 -16.44 6.99
C GLY A 132 13.70 -17.33 6.66
N ARG A 133 13.49 -18.64 6.78
CA ARG A 133 14.54 -19.64 6.54
C ARG A 133 14.93 -19.79 5.07
N PHE A 134 13.97 -19.62 4.17
CA PHE A 134 14.17 -19.58 2.72
C PHE A 134 13.59 -18.31 2.13
N THR A 135 14.13 -17.91 0.98
CA THR A 135 13.76 -16.70 0.25
C THR A 135 13.40 -17.08 -1.18
N LEU A 136 12.28 -16.54 -1.67
CA LEU A 136 11.86 -16.65 -3.07
C LEU A 136 12.66 -15.64 -3.91
N PRO A 137 13.49 -16.10 -4.88
CA PRO A 137 14.22 -15.23 -5.80
C PRO A 137 13.27 -14.74 -6.91
N VAL A 138 12.38 -13.81 -6.53
CA VAL A 138 11.24 -13.40 -7.36
C VAL A 138 11.67 -12.79 -8.69
N TYR A 139 12.74 -12.00 -8.76
CA TYR A 139 13.15 -11.36 -10.01
C TYR A 139 13.81 -12.36 -10.97
N GLU A 140 14.63 -13.25 -10.43
CA GLU A 140 15.28 -14.32 -11.18
C GLU A 140 14.23 -15.25 -11.79
N ILE A 141 13.24 -15.67 -11.01
CA ILE A 141 12.18 -16.57 -11.51
C ILE A 141 11.17 -15.83 -12.40
N TYR A 142 10.65 -14.68 -11.97
CA TYR A 142 9.54 -14.01 -12.66
C TYR A 142 10.00 -13.15 -13.84
N LYS A 143 11.14 -12.47 -13.73
CA LYS A 143 11.62 -11.52 -14.76
C LYS A 143 12.68 -12.15 -15.67
N VAL A 144 13.64 -12.88 -15.12
CA VAL A 144 14.70 -13.53 -15.93
C VAL A 144 14.22 -14.85 -16.52
N GLY A 145 13.34 -15.58 -15.82
CA GLY A 145 12.80 -16.87 -16.26
C GLY A 145 13.63 -18.07 -15.81
N GLU A 146 14.37 -17.94 -14.71
CA GLU A 146 15.11 -19.05 -14.12
C GLU A 146 14.18 -20.18 -13.63
N PRO A 147 14.67 -21.43 -13.57
CA PRO A 147 13.92 -22.54 -12.96
C PRO A 147 13.50 -22.24 -11.52
N LEU A 148 12.41 -22.86 -11.07
CA LEU A 148 11.95 -22.72 -9.69
C LEU A 148 13.00 -23.25 -8.71
N HIS A 149 13.38 -22.42 -7.76
CA HIS A 149 14.32 -22.77 -6.70
C HIS A 149 14.12 -21.86 -5.48
N TRP A 150 14.55 -22.34 -4.33
CA TRP A 150 14.70 -21.54 -3.12
C TRP A 150 16.16 -21.16 -2.94
N VAL A 151 16.40 -19.96 -2.43
CA VAL A 151 17.70 -19.62 -1.83
C VAL A 151 17.53 -19.59 -0.32
N GLU A 152 18.61 -19.84 0.42
CA GLU A 152 18.58 -19.66 1.86
C GLU A 152 18.17 -18.22 2.20
N GLY A 153 17.40 -18.03 3.27
CA GLY A 153 17.09 -16.72 3.85
C GLY A 153 18.05 -16.35 4.98
N LEU A 154 17.88 -15.18 5.58
CA LEU A 154 18.68 -14.77 6.74
C LEU A 154 18.32 -15.55 8.01
N ASP A 155 17.18 -16.24 8.00
CA ASP A 155 16.65 -16.99 9.14
C ASP A 155 16.59 -16.14 10.43
N LEU A 156 16.20 -14.86 10.30
CA LEU A 156 16.07 -13.97 11.45
C LEU A 156 14.96 -14.46 12.38
N LEU A 157 13.84 -14.91 11.82
CA LEU A 157 12.69 -15.42 12.56
C LEU A 157 13.00 -16.74 13.29
N GLY A 158 13.84 -17.61 12.71
CA GLY A 158 14.29 -18.83 13.38
C GLY A 158 15.02 -18.56 14.70
N ARG A 159 15.74 -17.42 14.80
CA ARG A 159 16.38 -16.96 16.04
C ARG A 159 15.40 -16.60 17.16
N PHE A 160 14.12 -16.44 16.82
CA PHE A 160 13.02 -16.19 17.76
C PHE A 160 12.02 -17.37 17.81
N GLY A 161 12.44 -18.56 17.36
CA GLY A 161 11.66 -19.79 17.45
C GLY A 161 10.57 -19.93 16.39
N LEU A 162 10.68 -19.20 15.27
CA LEU A 162 9.72 -19.26 14.17
C LEU A 162 10.42 -19.82 12.91
N ASP A 163 10.25 -21.12 12.66
CA ASP A 163 10.78 -21.79 11.48
C ASP A 163 9.76 -21.74 10.33
N LEU A 164 9.82 -20.67 9.54
CA LEU A 164 8.87 -20.42 8.46
C LEU A 164 9.48 -19.62 7.30
N VAL A 165 8.75 -19.59 6.18
CA VAL A 165 9.05 -18.74 5.02
C VAL A 165 8.03 -17.59 4.98
N VAL A 166 8.49 -16.37 4.69
CA VAL A 166 7.61 -15.20 4.57
C VAL A 166 7.45 -14.86 3.09
N VAL A 167 6.20 -14.69 2.64
CA VAL A 167 5.88 -14.32 1.26
C VAL A 167 4.99 -13.06 1.25
N PRO A 168 5.54 -11.88 0.94
CA PRO A 168 4.77 -10.66 0.76
C PRO A 168 3.96 -10.71 -0.55
N HIS A 169 3.17 -9.67 -0.85
CA HIS A 169 2.40 -9.61 -2.09
C HIS A 169 1.54 -10.87 -2.32
N TRP A 170 0.97 -11.42 -1.25
CA TRP A 170 0.29 -12.71 -1.29
C TRP A 170 -0.94 -12.70 -2.19
N ASN A 171 -1.73 -11.62 -2.14
CA ASN A 171 -2.89 -11.39 -2.98
C ASN A 171 -2.59 -10.53 -4.23
N ASN A 172 -1.33 -10.43 -4.67
CA ASN A 172 -0.96 -9.57 -5.80
C ASN A 172 -1.83 -9.86 -7.04
N ALA A 173 -2.27 -8.78 -7.67
CA ALA A 173 -3.19 -8.80 -8.81
C ALA A 173 -2.70 -7.94 -9.99
N GLU A 174 -1.42 -7.54 -9.98
CA GLU A 174 -0.84 -6.68 -11.02
C GLU A 174 -0.83 -7.33 -12.40
N GLY A 175 -0.87 -8.66 -12.47
CA GLY A 175 -0.88 -9.42 -13.72
C GLY A 175 -2.09 -9.15 -14.61
N GLY A 176 -3.20 -8.65 -14.06
CA GLY A 176 -4.39 -8.29 -14.82
C GLY A 176 -5.10 -9.49 -15.43
N SER A 177 -4.58 -10.01 -16.54
CA SER A 177 -5.09 -11.16 -17.30
C SER A 177 -4.51 -12.52 -16.87
N HIS A 178 -3.53 -12.53 -15.95
CA HIS A 178 -2.93 -13.75 -15.44
C HIS A 178 -2.70 -13.69 -13.93
N ASP A 179 -2.61 -14.87 -13.31
CA ASP A 179 -2.43 -15.01 -11.87
C ASP A 179 -1.01 -14.60 -11.44
N THR A 180 -0.95 -13.62 -10.54
CA THR A 180 0.30 -13.07 -9.98
C THR A 180 0.33 -13.13 -8.45
N ARG A 181 -0.62 -13.86 -7.84
CA ARG A 181 -0.65 -14.10 -6.39
C ARG A 181 0.63 -14.79 -5.92
N CYS A 182 0.85 -14.78 -4.62
CA CYS A 182 2.03 -15.37 -3.98
C CYS A 182 3.34 -14.77 -4.53
N CYS A 183 3.46 -13.43 -4.52
CA CYS A 183 4.63 -12.70 -4.96
C CYS A 183 5.01 -12.97 -6.43
N PHE A 184 4.10 -12.64 -7.36
CA PHE A 184 4.26 -12.78 -8.81
C PHE A 184 4.40 -14.21 -9.34
N MET A 185 4.23 -15.24 -8.50
CA MET A 185 4.31 -16.63 -8.94
C MET A 185 3.01 -17.10 -9.59
N GLY A 186 1.87 -16.66 -9.08
CA GLY A 186 0.58 -17.29 -9.28
C GLY A 186 0.48 -18.62 -8.51
N GLU A 187 -0.74 -19.04 -8.17
CA GLU A 187 -0.98 -20.19 -7.27
C GLU A 187 -0.36 -21.49 -7.81
N SER A 188 -0.52 -21.74 -9.11
CA SER A 188 -0.02 -22.96 -9.77
C SER A 188 1.51 -23.08 -9.75
N ARG A 189 2.22 -21.97 -10.00
CA ARG A 189 3.69 -21.96 -9.96
C ARG A 189 4.19 -21.98 -8.52
N PHE A 190 3.52 -21.26 -7.62
CA PHE A 190 3.88 -21.22 -6.22
C PHE A 190 3.74 -22.60 -5.55
N GLY A 191 2.69 -23.37 -5.86
CA GLY A 191 2.55 -24.74 -5.35
C GLY A 191 3.70 -25.65 -5.76
N LYS A 192 4.18 -25.53 -7.01
CA LYS A 192 5.38 -26.26 -7.49
C LYS A 192 6.64 -25.81 -6.77
N LEU A 193 6.80 -24.51 -6.57
CA LEU A 193 7.92 -23.94 -5.82
C LEU A 193 7.91 -24.43 -4.37
N GLN A 194 6.77 -24.38 -3.69
CA GLN A 194 6.62 -24.84 -2.30
C GLN A 194 7.01 -26.32 -2.14
N ALA A 195 6.68 -27.17 -3.12
CA ALA A 195 7.06 -28.58 -3.11
C ALA A 195 8.58 -28.83 -3.21
N LEU A 196 9.39 -27.82 -3.55
CA LEU A 196 10.85 -27.90 -3.60
C LEU A 196 11.54 -27.56 -2.28
N LEU A 197 10.78 -27.20 -1.23
CA LEU A 197 11.36 -27.01 0.09
C LEU A 197 11.93 -28.34 0.62
N PRO A 198 13.12 -28.35 1.26
CA PRO A 198 13.73 -29.57 1.79
C PRO A 198 12.87 -30.30 2.83
N GLU A 199 12.03 -29.56 3.55
CA GLU A 199 11.04 -30.09 4.49
C GLU A 199 9.75 -29.25 4.45
N PRO A 200 8.62 -29.79 4.93
CA PRO A 200 7.35 -29.05 4.96
C PRO A 200 7.40 -27.88 5.94
N LEU A 201 7.75 -26.69 5.46
CA LEU A 201 7.76 -25.47 6.25
C LEU A 201 6.45 -24.68 6.09
N PRO A 202 5.96 -24.04 7.16
CA PRO A 202 4.88 -23.07 7.06
C PRO A 202 5.25 -21.89 6.17
N ILE A 203 4.29 -21.45 5.35
CA ILE A 203 4.39 -20.21 4.56
C ILE A 203 3.51 -19.15 5.21
N LEU A 204 4.11 -18.02 5.58
CA LEU A 204 3.44 -16.82 6.05
C LEU A 204 3.23 -15.86 4.88
N GLY A 205 2.08 -15.96 4.23
CA GLY A 205 1.60 -15.04 3.20
C GLY A 205 1.11 -13.73 3.79
N ILE A 206 1.60 -12.60 3.29
CA ILE A 206 1.17 -11.26 3.72
C ILE A 206 0.62 -10.51 2.51
N ASP A 207 -0.66 -10.14 2.56
CA ASP A 207 -1.30 -9.37 1.51
C ASP A 207 -0.66 -7.99 1.34
N GLU A 208 -0.86 -7.41 0.15
CA GLU A 208 -0.52 -6.02 -0.13
C GLU A 208 -1.22 -5.07 0.84
N HIS A 209 -0.57 -3.93 1.14
CA HIS A 209 -1.05 -2.95 2.11
C HIS A 209 -1.46 -3.57 3.46
N THR A 210 -0.75 -4.62 3.90
CA THR A 210 -1.00 -5.32 5.17
C THR A 210 0.30 -5.53 5.95
N ALA A 211 0.21 -5.38 7.28
CA ALA A 211 1.28 -5.62 8.23
C ALA A 211 0.91 -6.79 9.15
N CYS A 212 1.78 -7.80 9.18
CA CYS A 212 1.83 -8.82 10.22
C CYS A 212 2.81 -8.34 11.30
N ILE A 213 2.31 -8.08 12.50
CA ILE A 213 3.07 -7.57 13.64
C ILE A 213 3.31 -8.71 14.60
N LEU A 214 4.58 -9.09 14.78
CA LEU A 214 4.99 -10.12 15.73
C LEU A 214 5.47 -9.43 17.00
N ASP A 215 4.71 -9.53 18.08
CA ASP A 215 5.12 -9.05 19.39
C ASP A 215 5.62 -10.23 20.22
N PHE A 216 6.95 -10.36 20.32
CA PHE A 216 7.59 -11.45 21.06
C PHE A 216 7.48 -11.30 22.57
N ALA A 217 7.31 -10.08 23.09
CA ALA A 217 7.17 -9.84 24.52
C ALA A 217 5.75 -10.15 25.00
N ALA A 218 4.75 -9.77 24.21
CA ALA A 218 3.35 -10.10 24.47
C ALA A 218 2.94 -11.50 23.98
N GLU A 219 3.81 -12.20 23.23
CA GLU A 219 3.53 -13.45 22.52
C GLU A 219 2.26 -13.38 21.64
N THR A 220 2.15 -12.32 20.83
CA THR A 220 1.00 -12.12 19.94
C THR A 220 1.39 -11.87 18.48
N VAL A 221 0.44 -12.14 17.58
CA VAL A 221 0.46 -11.76 16.17
C VAL A 221 -0.73 -10.85 15.91
N GLY A 222 -0.47 -9.59 15.55
CA GLY A 222 -1.48 -8.63 15.15
C GLY A 222 -1.50 -8.41 13.64
N VAL A 223 -2.68 -8.30 13.04
CA VAL A 223 -2.84 -7.95 11.62
C VAL A 223 -3.39 -6.55 11.49
N ARG A 224 -2.71 -5.70 10.71
CA ARG A 224 -3.12 -4.31 10.45
C ARG A 224 -3.05 -4.01 8.95
N GLY A 225 -3.80 -3.01 8.48
CA GLY A 225 -3.84 -2.62 7.07
C GLY A 225 -5.15 -3.02 6.39
N LEU A 226 -5.12 -3.23 5.07
CA LEU A 226 -6.33 -3.42 4.25
C LEU A 226 -6.67 -4.88 3.95
N GLY A 227 -5.67 -5.76 3.97
CA GLY A 227 -5.82 -7.17 3.61
C GLY A 227 -5.73 -8.09 4.81
N SER A 228 -5.10 -9.23 4.60
CA SER A 228 -5.01 -10.32 5.56
C SER A 228 -3.62 -10.96 5.58
N VAL A 229 -3.42 -11.79 6.60
CA VAL A 229 -2.25 -12.67 6.71
C VAL A 229 -2.72 -14.11 6.58
N THR A 230 -2.05 -14.90 5.78
CA THR A 230 -2.33 -16.32 5.57
C THR A 230 -1.18 -17.16 6.08
N LEU A 231 -1.45 -18.08 7.01
CA LEU A 231 -0.53 -19.13 7.39
C LEU A 231 -0.91 -20.41 6.64
N ARG A 232 -0.09 -20.80 5.68
CA ARG A 232 -0.27 -22.04 4.90
C ARG A 232 0.63 -23.14 5.46
N THR A 233 0.04 -24.23 5.94
CA THR A 233 0.76 -25.39 6.49
C THR A 233 0.17 -26.67 5.90
N GLY A 234 0.99 -27.52 5.30
CA GLY A 234 0.53 -28.81 4.75
C GLY A 234 -0.58 -28.69 3.69
N GLY A 235 -0.64 -27.57 2.97
CA GLY A 235 -1.70 -27.29 1.98
C GLY A 235 -2.99 -26.69 2.56
N THR A 236 -3.08 -26.49 3.88
CA THR A 236 -4.22 -25.85 4.54
C THR A 236 -3.91 -24.39 4.86
N ASP A 237 -4.85 -23.50 4.54
CA ASP A 237 -4.72 -22.07 4.78
C ASP A 237 -5.50 -21.65 6.02
N ARG A 238 -4.82 -20.96 6.94
CA ARG A 238 -5.43 -20.24 8.06
C ARG A 238 -5.26 -18.75 7.80
N ARG A 239 -6.38 -18.04 7.69
CA ARG A 239 -6.41 -16.61 7.36
C ARG A 239 -6.74 -15.77 8.59
N PHE A 240 -5.99 -14.69 8.79
CA PHE A 240 -6.17 -13.71 9.86
C PHE A 240 -6.50 -12.35 9.24
N ALA A 241 -7.63 -11.76 9.63
CA ALA A 241 -8.13 -10.52 9.03
C ALA A 241 -7.51 -9.27 9.69
N ALA A 242 -7.50 -8.14 8.98
CA ALA A 242 -7.11 -6.86 9.57
C ALA A 242 -7.92 -6.55 10.85
N GLY A 243 -7.22 -6.15 11.91
CA GLY A 243 -7.77 -5.92 13.24
C GLY A 243 -7.70 -7.14 14.16
N GLU A 244 -7.43 -8.33 13.64
CA GLU A 244 -7.32 -9.54 14.44
C GLU A 244 -5.98 -9.59 15.21
N THR A 245 -6.03 -10.16 16.41
CA THR A 245 -4.83 -10.48 17.22
C THR A 245 -4.95 -11.91 17.72
N VAL A 246 -3.93 -12.72 17.49
CA VAL A 246 -3.87 -14.13 17.88
C VAL A 246 -2.58 -14.43 18.66
N ALA A 247 -2.50 -15.59 19.31
CA ALA A 247 -1.28 -16.02 20.00
C ALA A 247 -0.15 -16.34 19.02
N LEU A 248 1.09 -15.97 19.36
CA LEU A 248 2.27 -16.22 18.54
C LEU A 248 2.54 -17.71 18.32
N GLY A 249 2.17 -18.56 19.29
CA GLY A 249 2.24 -20.01 19.20
C GLY A 249 1.56 -20.61 17.97
N VAL A 250 0.55 -19.93 17.41
CA VAL A 250 -0.11 -20.34 16.17
C VAL A 250 0.87 -20.45 15.00
N LEU A 251 1.88 -19.57 14.94
CA LEU A 251 2.93 -19.63 13.92
C LEU A 251 3.97 -20.72 14.19
N ARG A 252 4.06 -21.20 15.43
CA ARG A 252 4.91 -22.34 15.84
C ARG A 252 4.23 -23.70 15.60
N GLY A 253 2.99 -23.70 15.13
CA GLY A 253 2.18 -24.92 14.99
C GLY A 253 1.48 -25.36 16.28
N GLU A 254 1.46 -24.52 17.33
CA GLU A 254 0.70 -24.79 18.54
C GLU A 254 -0.81 -24.69 18.20
N THR A 255 -1.52 -25.80 18.34
CA THR A 255 -2.98 -25.80 18.30
C THR A 255 -3.48 -25.15 19.58
N ARG A 256 -4.52 -24.30 19.47
CA ARG A 256 -5.25 -23.77 20.63
C ARG A 256 -5.83 -24.96 21.42
N ASP A 257 -5.10 -25.45 22.41
CA ASP A 257 -5.71 -26.16 23.52
C ASP A 257 -6.37 -25.11 24.41
N SER A 258 -7.68 -25.21 24.50
CA SER A 258 -8.58 -24.35 25.25
C SER A 258 -8.07 -24.00 26.65
N ALA A 259 -7.88 -22.71 26.96
CA ALA A 259 -8.09 -22.14 28.29
C ALA A 259 -8.10 -20.60 28.25
N ASP A 260 -9.10 -20.04 28.93
CA ASP A 260 -9.30 -18.65 29.37
C ASP A 260 -9.58 -17.55 28.34
N ALA A 261 -10.75 -17.68 27.72
CA ALA A 261 -11.65 -16.54 27.57
C ALA A 261 -12.45 -16.38 28.88
N SER A 262 -12.04 -15.46 29.74
CA SER A 262 -12.91 -14.91 30.79
C SER A 262 -13.56 -13.63 30.29
N SER A 263 -14.74 -13.77 29.70
CA SER A 263 -15.80 -12.75 29.74
C SER A 263 -17.15 -13.43 29.53
N PRO A 264 -18.13 -13.22 30.44
CA PRO A 264 -19.37 -13.96 30.42
C PRO A 264 -20.42 -13.29 29.52
N GLY A 265 -21.18 -14.14 28.82
CA GLY A 265 -22.59 -13.88 28.52
C GLY A 265 -22.92 -13.44 27.09
N ARG A 266 -23.28 -14.43 26.25
CA ARG A 266 -24.57 -14.44 25.55
C ARG A 266 -24.82 -15.83 24.96
N GLN A 267 -25.88 -16.45 25.44
CA GLN A 267 -26.42 -17.71 24.94
C GLN A 267 -26.89 -17.54 23.49
N GLY A 268 -26.53 -18.48 22.63
CA GLY A 268 -27.06 -18.68 21.28
C GLY A 268 -26.90 -20.15 20.91
N SER A 269 -28.00 -20.77 20.49
CA SER A 269 -28.28 -22.20 20.32
C SER A 269 -27.29 -22.98 19.41
N PRO A 270 -27.27 -24.33 19.46
CA PRO A 270 -26.28 -25.16 18.78
C PRO A 270 -26.49 -25.24 17.26
N PRO A 271 -25.43 -25.43 16.45
CA PRO A 271 -25.57 -25.65 15.01
C PRO A 271 -25.98 -27.10 14.73
N GLU A 272 -27.00 -27.26 13.87
CA GLU A 272 -27.39 -28.56 13.32
C GLU A 272 -26.35 -29.09 12.31
N PRO A 273 -26.25 -30.44 12.15
CA PRO A 273 -25.24 -31.07 11.31
C PRO A 273 -25.53 -30.89 9.81
N PHE A 274 -24.49 -30.52 9.06
CA PHE A 274 -24.50 -30.43 7.60
C PHE A 274 -24.88 -31.79 6.97
N ARG A 275 -26.04 -31.84 6.33
CA ARG A 275 -26.38 -32.91 5.37
C ARG A 275 -25.71 -32.61 4.03
N SER A 276 -24.99 -33.60 3.52
CA SER A 276 -24.46 -33.69 2.16
C SER A 276 -25.60 -33.76 1.13
N GLU A 277 -25.61 -32.85 0.15
CA GLU A 277 -26.43 -32.97 -1.07
C GLU A 277 -25.60 -33.38 -2.30
N PRO A 278 -26.22 -34.07 -3.29
CA PRO A 278 -25.54 -34.76 -4.38
C PRO A 278 -25.20 -33.82 -5.56
N PRO A 279 -24.45 -34.28 -6.58
CA PRO A 279 -23.95 -33.41 -7.63
C PRO A 279 -25.07 -33.01 -8.60
N VAL A 280 -25.25 -31.71 -8.82
CA VAL A 280 -26.15 -31.19 -9.85
C VAL A 280 -25.34 -30.54 -10.96
N THR A 281 -25.47 -31.14 -12.13
CA THR A 281 -25.05 -30.68 -13.45
C THR A 281 -25.90 -29.49 -13.94
N GLY A 282 -25.28 -28.43 -14.46
CA GLY A 282 -25.90 -27.46 -15.39
C GLY A 282 -26.44 -26.14 -14.80
N PRO A 283 -26.62 -25.08 -15.64
CA PRO A 283 -26.31 -23.70 -15.26
C PRO A 283 -27.48 -22.81 -14.79
N SER A 284 -27.13 -21.90 -13.87
CA SER A 284 -27.71 -20.58 -13.50
C SER A 284 -29.17 -20.45 -13.04
N ALA A 285 -29.35 -19.83 -11.87
CA ALA A 285 -30.54 -19.06 -11.52
C ALA A 285 -30.12 -17.68 -10.96
N ALA A 286 -30.72 -16.62 -11.51
CA ALA A 286 -30.37 -15.23 -11.35
C ALA A 286 -30.53 -14.69 -9.91
N SER A 287 -29.51 -13.97 -9.44
CA SER A 287 -29.68 -12.99 -8.36
C SER A 287 -30.45 -11.78 -8.89
N SER A 288 -31.31 -11.19 -8.07
CA SER A 288 -32.11 -10.02 -8.44
C SER A 288 -31.24 -8.91 -9.04
N GLY A 289 -31.74 -8.21 -10.05
CA GLY A 289 -30.94 -7.34 -10.93
C GLY A 289 -30.07 -6.29 -10.22
N ALA A 290 -30.48 -5.83 -9.03
CA ALA A 290 -29.73 -4.84 -8.23
C ALA A 290 -28.55 -5.44 -7.42
N ASP A 291 -28.66 -6.70 -6.99
CA ASP A 291 -27.61 -7.40 -6.24
C ASP A 291 -26.64 -8.18 -7.13
N SER A 292 -26.95 -8.29 -8.42
CA SER A 292 -26.06 -8.87 -9.41
C SER A 292 -24.77 -8.03 -9.58
N PHE A 293 -23.68 -8.67 -9.99
CA PHE A 293 -22.39 -8.01 -10.27
C PHE A 293 -22.57 -6.79 -11.18
N TRP A 294 -23.32 -6.94 -12.27
CA TRP A 294 -23.64 -5.86 -13.20
C TRP A 294 -24.57 -4.79 -12.62
N GLY A 295 -25.54 -5.19 -11.79
CA GLY A 295 -26.40 -4.25 -11.06
C GLY A 295 -25.61 -3.28 -10.18
N ARG A 296 -24.59 -3.82 -9.48
CA ARG A 296 -23.70 -3.02 -8.63
C ARG A 296 -22.80 -2.11 -9.46
N ILE A 297 -22.26 -2.57 -10.58
CA ILE A 297 -21.48 -1.73 -11.51
C ILE A 297 -22.35 -0.56 -12.02
N HIS A 298 -23.57 -0.83 -12.46
CA HIS A 298 -24.46 0.22 -12.97
C HIS A 298 -24.88 1.23 -11.90
N ALA A 299 -25.09 0.78 -10.66
CA ALA A 299 -25.35 1.67 -9.53
C ALA A 299 -24.16 2.61 -9.27
N LEU A 300 -22.94 2.07 -9.29
CA LEU A 300 -21.71 2.85 -9.10
C LEU A 300 -21.45 3.81 -10.26
N GLN A 301 -21.74 3.41 -11.50
CA GLN A 301 -21.72 4.32 -12.65
C GLN A 301 -22.70 5.49 -12.41
N THR A 302 -23.95 5.19 -12.03
CA THR A 302 -24.96 6.22 -11.73
C THR A 302 -24.50 7.18 -10.64
N ASP A 303 -23.89 6.66 -9.58
CA ASP A 303 -23.33 7.47 -8.49
C ASP A 303 -22.20 8.38 -8.98
N PHE A 304 -21.31 7.84 -9.82
CA PHE A 304 -20.25 8.62 -10.45
C PHE A 304 -20.80 9.77 -11.29
N GLU A 305 -21.79 9.49 -12.16
CA GLU A 305 -22.38 10.50 -13.05
C GLU A 305 -23.07 11.60 -12.26
N ARG A 306 -23.78 11.24 -11.19
CA ARG A 306 -24.41 12.19 -10.28
C ARG A 306 -23.38 13.05 -9.55
N GLY A 307 -22.28 12.47 -9.09
CA GLY A 307 -21.19 13.20 -8.45
C GLY A 307 -20.55 14.21 -9.42
N LEU A 308 -20.34 13.79 -10.67
CA LEU A 308 -19.76 14.64 -11.71
C LEU A 308 -20.70 15.78 -12.11
N ALA A 309 -21.97 15.48 -12.41
CA ALA A 309 -22.97 16.49 -12.79
C ALA A 309 -23.28 17.49 -11.66
N GLY A 310 -23.22 17.03 -10.40
CA GLY A 310 -23.46 17.87 -9.22
C GLY A 310 -22.23 18.63 -8.72
N GLY A 311 -21.04 18.42 -9.30
CA GLY A 311 -19.77 18.98 -8.82
C GLY A 311 -19.30 18.42 -7.47
N ASP A 312 -19.94 17.37 -6.95
CA ASP A 312 -19.52 16.68 -5.73
C ASP A 312 -18.58 15.53 -6.09
N PHE A 313 -17.31 15.89 -6.31
CA PHE A 313 -16.26 14.94 -6.66
C PHE A 313 -16.01 13.87 -5.59
N ARG A 314 -16.50 14.05 -4.35
CA ARG A 314 -16.37 13.01 -3.33
C ARG A 314 -17.25 11.81 -3.65
N ILE A 315 -18.46 12.04 -4.16
CA ILE A 315 -19.37 10.96 -4.59
C ILE A 315 -18.74 10.23 -5.78
N ALA A 316 -18.23 10.97 -6.77
CA ALA A 316 -17.57 10.38 -7.93
C ALA A 316 -16.32 9.57 -7.55
N THR A 317 -15.48 10.10 -6.66
CA THR A 317 -14.28 9.40 -6.17
C THR A 317 -14.66 8.14 -5.38
N ASN A 318 -15.68 8.22 -4.53
CA ASN A 318 -16.15 7.06 -3.78
C ASN A 318 -16.67 5.96 -4.71
N ALA A 319 -17.44 6.31 -5.75
CA ALA A 319 -17.93 5.36 -6.73
C ALA A 319 -16.80 4.62 -7.47
N LEU A 320 -15.72 5.32 -7.84
CA LEU A 320 -14.53 4.71 -8.45
C LEU A 320 -13.83 3.73 -7.52
N LEU A 321 -13.68 4.08 -6.23
CA LEU A 321 -13.04 3.21 -5.24
C LEU A 321 -13.88 1.97 -4.92
N GLU A 322 -15.21 2.11 -4.85
CA GLU A 322 -16.10 0.95 -4.67
C GLU A 322 -16.14 0.06 -5.91
N LEU A 323 -16.02 0.64 -7.11
CA LEU A 323 -15.94 -0.12 -8.36
C LEU A 323 -14.64 -0.94 -8.42
N ASP A 324 -13.51 -0.36 -8.01
CA ASP A 324 -12.24 -1.07 -7.87
C ASP A 324 -12.34 -2.25 -6.87
N ARG A 325 -12.96 -2.02 -5.71
CA ARG A 325 -13.22 -3.09 -4.72
C ARG A 325 -14.14 -4.19 -5.26
N LEU A 326 -15.18 -3.83 -6.00
CA LEU A 326 -16.12 -4.78 -6.60
C LEU A 326 -15.42 -5.65 -7.65
N ILE A 327 -14.60 -5.05 -8.51
CA ILE A 327 -13.77 -5.75 -9.49
C ILE A 327 -12.79 -6.70 -8.79
N TRP A 328 -12.16 -6.25 -7.70
CA TRP A 328 -11.24 -7.09 -6.92
C TRP A 328 -11.95 -8.31 -6.30
N ARG A 329 -13.15 -8.14 -5.74
CA ARG A 329 -13.94 -9.25 -5.17
C ARG A 329 -14.42 -10.25 -6.22
N ALA A 330 -14.84 -9.75 -7.39
CA ALA A 330 -15.29 -10.60 -8.50
C ALA A 330 -14.22 -11.60 -8.97
N GLN A 331 -12.94 -11.28 -8.80
CA GLN A 331 -11.84 -12.21 -9.08
C GLN A 331 -11.71 -13.36 -8.07
N GLY A 332 -12.25 -13.20 -6.85
CA GLY A 332 -12.34 -14.25 -5.83
C GLY A 332 -13.62 -15.10 -5.92
N ASP A 333 -14.73 -14.51 -6.38
CA ASP A 333 -16.06 -15.14 -6.40
C ASP A 333 -16.35 -15.97 -7.68
N LEU A 334 -15.31 -16.28 -8.48
CA LEU A 334 -15.42 -17.00 -9.76
C LEU A 334 -16.33 -16.32 -10.81
N GLU A 335 -16.43 -14.98 -10.77
CA GLU A 335 -17.12 -14.24 -11.83
C GLU A 335 -16.44 -14.44 -13.19
N SER A 336 -17.20 -14.30 -14.27
CA SER A 336 -16.68 -14.50 -15.62
C SER A 336 -15.47 -13.58 -15.88
N PRO A 337 -14.33 -14.12 -16.38
CA PRO A 337 -13.18 -13.31 -16.74
C PRO A 337 -13.52 -12.15 -17.70
N ASP A 338 -14.45 -12.38 -18.63
CA ASP A 338 -14.91 -11.36 -19.57
C ASP A 338 -15.70 -10.26 -18.85
N ALA A 339 -16.48 -10.61 -17.83
CA ALA A 339 -17.22 -9.63 -17.03
C ALA A 339 -16.27 -8.76 -16.19
N VAL A 340 -15.21 -9.34 -15.65
CA VAL A 340 -14.16 -8.61 -14.92
C VAL A 340 -13.38 -7.67 -15.85
N VAL A 341 -13.07 -8.11 -17.07
CA VAL A 341 -12.41 -7.27 -18.09
C VAL A 341 -13.30 -6.07 -18.44
N GLN A 342 -14.58 -6.32 -18.73
CA GLN A 342 -15.52 -5.25 -19.07
C GLN A 342 -15.75 -4.26 -17.91
N ALA A 343 -15.77 -4.75 -16.67
CA ALA A 343 -15.85 -3.91 -15.48
C ALA A 343 -14.59 -3.03 -15.32
N ARG A 344 -13.40 -3.56 -15.61
CA ARG A 344 -12.14 -2.78 -15.63
C ARG A 344 -12.12 -1.72 -16.72
N ASP A 345 -12.66 -2.02 -17.89
CA ASP A 345 -12.78 -1.03 -18.96
C ASP A 345 -13.75 0.10 -18.56
N THR A 346 -14.85 -0.24 -17.90
CA THR A 346 -15.75 0.75 -17.28
C THR A 346 -15.02 1.64 -16.29
N LEU A 347 -14.23 1.07 -15.36
CA LEU A 347 -13.44 1.86 -14.40
C LEU A 347 -12.48 2.82 -15.09
N ARG A 348 -11.78 2.35 -16.13
CA ARG A 348 -10.83 3.17 -16.92
C ARG A 348 -11.56 4.31 -17.64
N GLU A 349 -12.72 4.04 -18.22
CA GLU A 349 -13.53 5.07 -18.88
C GLU A 349 -13.93 6.18 -17.90
N LEU A 350 -14.43 5.81 -16.71
CA LEU A 350 -14.83 6.79 -15.70
C LEU A 350 -13.63 7.60 -15.17
N LEU A 351 -12.46 6.98 -15.02
CA LEU A 351 -11.21 7.68 -14.66
C LEU A 351 -10.80 8.71 -15.72
N VAL A 352 -10.89 8.35 -17.01
CA VAL A 352 -10.63 9.29 -18.11
C VAL A 352 -11.64 10.43 -18.07
N ARG A 353 -12.93 10.13 -17.86
CA ARG A 353 -14.01 11.12 -17.79
C ARG A 353 -13.79 12.14 -16.65
N LEU A 354 -13.40 11.66 -15.48
CA LEU A 354 -13.06 12.52 -14.33
C LEU A 354 -11.90 13.47 -14.66
N GLY A 355 -10.88 12.96 -15.36
CA GLY A 355 -9.74 13.77 -15.82
C GLY A 355 -10.14 14.83 -16.85
N THR A 356 -10.98 14.47 -17.83
CA THR A 356 -11.43 15.40 -18.88
C THR A 356 -12.38 16.46 -18.35
N ASP A 357 -13.26 16.11 -17.42
CA ASP A 357 -14.24 17.05 -16.85
C ASP A 357 -13.54 18.09 -15.96
N ARG A 358 -12.50 17.70 -15.23
CA ARG A 358 -11.65 18.67 -14.51
C ARG A 358 -10.94 19.63 -15.46
N ALA A 359 -10.49 19.16 -16.62
CA ALA A 359 -9.87 20.01 -17.64
C ALA A 359 -10.89 20.99 -18.27
N ALA A 360 -12.15 20.57 -18.45
CA ALA A 360 -13.25 21.42 -18.92
C ALA A 360 -13.72 22.42 -17.84
N GLY A 361 -13.83 21.99 -16.58
CA GLY A 361 -14.21 22.83 -15.43
C GLY A 361 -13.19 23.94 -15.12
N ALA A 362 -11.91 23.73 -15.43
CA ALA A 362 -10.90 24.79 -15.39
C ALA A 362 -11.15 25.89 -16.44
N GLY A 363 -11.76 25.55 -17.59
CA GLY A 363 -12.23 26.51 -18.59
C GLY A 363 -13.43 27.33 -18.12
N ASN A 364 -14.36 26.71 -17.38
CA ASN A 364 -15.56 27.37 -16.81
C ASN A 364 -15.26 28.38 -15.69
N ALA A 365 -14.05 28.40 -15.13
CA ALA A 365 -13.68 29.38 -14.10
C ALA A 365 -13.63 30.82 -14.65
N VAL A 366 -13.21 30.99 -15.91
CA VAL A 366 -13.22 32.30 -16.59
C VAL A 366 -14.65 32.72 -16.89
N ASP A 367 -15.48 31.82 -17.41
CA ASP A 367 -16.89 32.11 -17.74
C ASP A 367 -17.74 32.40 -16.50
N GLY A 368 -17.49 31.71 -15.38
CA GLY A 368 -18.18 31.96 -14.11
C GLY A 368 -17.78 33.28 -13.44
N LEU A 369 -16.55 33.75 -13.67
CA LEU A 369 -16.07 35.04 -13.14
C LEU A 369 -16.39 36.23 -14.05
N ALA A 370 -16.67 35.99 -15.34
CA ALA A 370 -16.85 37.05 -16.33
C ALA A 370 -17.89 38.10 -15.94
N PRO A 371 -19.13 37.78 -15.51
CA PRO A 371 -20.12 38.79 -15.17
C PRO A 371 -19.70 39.68 -13.98
N LEU A 372 -18.99 39.10 -13.01
CA LEU A 372 -18.47 39.83 -11.85
C LEU A 372 -17.30 40.74 -12.25
N VAL A 373 -16.35 40.21 -13.02
CA VAL A 373 -15.17 40.96 -13.48
C VAL A 373 -15.58 42.10 -14.41
N GLU A 374 -16.50 41.86 -15.34
CA GLU A 374 -17.03 42.89 -16.24
C GLU A 374 -17.80 43.98 -15.48
N GLY A 375 -18.56 43.61 -14.44
CA GLY A 375 -19.21 44.57 -13.54
C GLY A 375 -18.22 45.46 -12.79
N LEU A 376 -17.13 44.87 -12.27
CA LEU A 376 -16.05 45.60 -11.62
C LEU A 376 -15.27 46.51 -12.59
N LEU A 377 -15.05 46.05 -13.83
CA LEU A 377 -14.41 46.86 -14.87
C LEU A 377 -15.29 48.04 -15.32
N SER A 378 -16.60 47.83 -15.37
CA SER A 378 -17.57 48.90 -15.66
C SER A 378 -17.59 49.96 -14.55
N LEU A 379 -17.57 49.53 -13.29
CA LEU A 379 -17.46 50.44 -12.13
C LEU A 379 -16.13 51.20 -12.13
N ARG A 380 -15.03 50.53 -12.48
CA ARG A 380 -13.72 51.16 -12.67
C ARG A 380 -13.78 52.25 -13.74
N GLU A 381 -14.45 52.03 -14.86
CA GLU A 381 -14.54 53.00 -15.95
C GLU A 381 -15.38 54.23 -15.57
N ASN A 382 -16.47 54.02 -14.82
CA ASN A 382 -17.26 55.13 -14.26
C ASN A 382 -16.42 56.02 -13.34
N TRP A 383 -15.65 55.41 -12.43
CA TRP A 383 -14.76 56.18 -11.55
C TRP A 383 -13.63 56.88 -12.28
N ARG A 384 -13.12 56.32 -13.39
CA ARG A 384 -12.15 57.03 -14.26
C ARG A 384 -12.79 58.25 -14.92
N SER A 385 -14.00 58.11 -15.43
CA SER A 385 -14.75 59.19 -16.08
C SER A 385 -15.08 60.33 -15.11
N ASP A 386 -15.33 60.00 -13.84
CA ASP A 386 -15.60 60.95 -12.76
C ASP A 386 -14.32 61.54 -12.11
N GLY A 387 -13.13 61.21 -12.63
CA GLY A 387 -11.84 61.70 -12.12
C GLY A 387 -11.37 61.06 -10.80
N GLN A 388 -12.02 59.99 -10.34
CA GLN A 388 -11.72 59.26 -9.11
C GLN A 388 -10.66 58.15 -9.35
N TRP A 389 -9.46 58.57 -9.77
CA TRP A 389 -8.39 57.66 -10.17
C TRP A 389 -7.96 56.65 -9.08
N ALA A 390 -7.91 57.08 -7.82
CA ALA A 390 -7.51 56.22 -6.69
C ALA A 390 -8.49 55.05 -6.46
N ALA A 391 -9.80 55.28 -6.64
CA ALA A 391 -10.82 54.24 -6.50
C ALA A 391 -10.77 53.25 -7.68
N ALA A 392 -10.53 53.75 -8.90
CA ALA A 392 -10.34 52.93 -10.09
C ALA A 392 -9.09 52.03 -9.99
N ASP A 393 -7.99 52.55 -9.44
CA ASP A 393 -6.77 51.77 -9.22
C ASP A 393 -6.96 50.70 -8.14
N ALA A 394 -7.73 50.97 -7.09
CA ALA A 394 -8.05 49.99 -6.05
C ALA A 394 -8.78 48.75 -6.59
N ILE A 395 -9.67 48.92 -7.58
CA ILE A 395 -10.33 47.79 -8.27
C ILE A 395 -9.30 46.96 -9.04
N ARG A 396 -8.41 47.61 -9.80
CA ARG A 396 -7.36 46.91 -10.56
C ARG A 396 -6.45 46.10 -9.64
N ASP A 397 -6.06 46.67 -8.51
CA ASP A 397 -5.19 46.00 -7.54
C ASP A 397 -5.90 44.86 -6.80
N LEU A 398 -7.22 44.97 -6.58
CA LEU A 398 -8.03 43.89 -6.04
C LEU A 398 -8.11 42.72 -7.03
N LEU A 399 -8.39 42.99 -8.31
CA LEU A 399 -8.42 41.97 -9.37
C LEU A 399 -7.04 41.30 -9.52
N ARG A 400 -5.95 42.07 -9.48
CA ARG A 400 -4.59 41.52 -9.54
C ARG A 400 -4.26 40.60 -8.36
N ARG A 401 -4.72 40.92 -7.14
CA ARG A 401 -4.51 40.07 -5.94
C ARG A 401 -5.16 38.69 -6.06
N VAL A 402 -6.23 38.57 -6.84
CA VAL A 402 -6.91 37.29 -7.13
C VAL A 402 -6.49 36.72 -8.48
N ARG A 403 -5.32 37.12 -9.00
CA ARG A 403 -4.72 36.63 -10.26
C ARG A 403 -5.52 36.95 -11.52
N ILE A 404 -6.38 37.96 -11.48
CA ILE A 404 -7.05 38.50 -12.65
C ILE A 404 -6.24 39.69 -13.16
N GLN A 405 -5.56 39.50 -14.30
CA GLN A 405 -4.80 40.54 -14.94
C GLN A 405 -5.70 41.33 -15.88
N VAL A 406 -5.66 42.66 -15.77
CA VAL A 406 -6.42 43.60 -16.60
C VAL A 406 -5.44 44.31 -17.54
N GLU A 407 -5.74 44.29 -18.83
CA GLU A 407 -4.99 44.93 -19.91
C GLU A 407 -5.86 45.99 -20.58
N ASP A 408 -5.47 47.26 -20.48
CA ASP A 408 -6.13 48.35 -21.18
C ASP A 408 -5.62 48.37 -22.64
N THR A 409 -6.49 48.14 -23.62
CA THR A 409 -6.15 48.19 -25.06
C THR A 409 -6.84 49.37 -25.76
N THR A 410 -6.37 49.74 -26.94
CA THR A 410 -7.03 50.77 -27.78
C THR A 410 -8.44 50.36 -28.24
N SER A 411 -8.78 49.07 -28.13
CA SER A 411 -10.11 48.52 -28.42
C SER A 411 -11.00 48.31 -27.18
N GLY A 412 -10.54 48.72 -25.99
CA GLY A 412 -11.24 48.51 -24.71
C GLY A 412 -10.45 47.65 -23.73
N VAL A 413 -11.01 47.45 -22.54
CA VAL A 413 -10.37 46.70 -21.46
C VAL A 413 -10.51 45.20 -21.70
N ARG A 414 -9.41 44.45 -21.63
CA ARG A 414 -9.40 42.98 -21.65
C ARG A 414 -8.89 42.45 -20.32
N TRP A 415 -9.26 41.22 -19.98
CA TRP A 415 -8.75 40.57 -18.78
C TRP A 415 -8.47 39.09 -19.02
N ARG A 416 -7.60 38.51 -18.20
CA ARG A 416 -7.28 37.08 -18.21
C ARG A 416 -7.00 36.58 -16.79
N LEU A 417 -7.26 35.30 -16.54
CA LEU A 417 -6.88 34.62 -15.30
C LEU A 417 -5.48 34.03 -15.46
N GLU A 418 -4.54 34.39 -14.59
CA GLU A 418 -3.22 33.76 -14.56
C GLU A 418 -3.32 32.36 -13.92
N SER A 419 -2.86 31.35 -14.65
CA SER A 419 -2.85 29.94 -14.23
C SER A 419 -1.87 29.67 -13.08
#